data_AF-A0A919APS0-F1
#
_entry.id   AF-A0A919APS0-F1
#
_cell.length_a   1.000
_cell.length_b   1.000
_cell.length_c   1.000
_cell.angle_alpha   90.00
_cell.angle_beta   90.00
_cell.angle_gamma   90.00
#
_symmetry.space_group_name_H-M   'P 1'
#
loop_
_entity.id
_entity.type
_entity.pdbx_description
1 polymer ?
#
loop_
_entity_poly.entity_id
_entity_poly.type
_entity_poly.pdbx_seq_one_letter_code
_entity_poly.pdbx_strand_id
1 'polypeptide(L)'
;MPKSDDSLFKKLVFSFDCWKWPTLIKRFEDTDVLVMDQVLFDHLPLDADTLQARHVTPDAALSSLPEGIKRVFVFALHGEWAQVKALRSAYPEVSVYSMIYQLGPSCAQRPVKVPVYAHSKIKKRAPIVILSTPGSDVEFLARTMEANGLPYPKEYFGKALMNLVPAMDHFNAARYLDEVLAQSPGQRVSMIIQTDVWKLLQKQTSLSARRMQQWLKETNAKVIYFSRRDKMMQAAIHNLMARQPSRSPWDMIPKERKELKMRRKVNFHAANLVMHRMVTVEERLERFTSTLPHVKMISLEELVESPARVIEGIAQFIGQKPAKELKELDYGEHYRSIPNLESAALSYRRELIDRLGLHVNMSGSLVTKSDELIHKGKK
;
A
#
# COMPACT_ATOMS: atom_id res chain seq x y z
N MET A 1 -21.61 -1.92 23.23
CA MET A 1 -20.67 -1.94 22.10
C MET A 1 -20.75 -0.62 21.36
N PRO A 2 -19.64 0.10 21.13
CA PRO A 2 -19.68 1.38 20.45
C PRO A 2 -19.94 1.19 18.95
N LYS A 3 -20.79 2.05 18.37
CA LYS A 3 -21.22 2.05 16.96
C LYS A 3 -20.09 2.38 15.95
N SER A 4 -18.82 2.33 16.34
CA SER A 4 -17.65 2.67 15.50
C SER A 4 -17.15 1.51 14.62
N ASP A 5 -17.68 0.30 14.81
CA ASP A 5 -17.11 -0.92 14.26
C ASP A 5 -17.59 -1.28 12.85
N ASP A 6 -18.86 -1.04 12.50
CA ASP A 6 -19.45 -1.47 11.22
C ASP A 6 -18.75 -0.83 9.99
N SER A 7 -18.27 0.41 10.12
CA SER A 7 -17.47 1.08 9.08
C SER A 7 -16.10 0.44 8.89
N LEU A 8 -15.49 -0.11 9.94
CA LEU A 8 -14.18 -0.72 9.91
C LEU A 8 -14.30 -2.15 9.37
N PHE A 9 -15.31 -2.90 9.81
CA PHE A 9 -15.67 -4.22 9.27
C PHE A 9 -15.97 -4.17 7.76
N LYS A 10 -16.77 -3.22 7.28
CA LYS A 10 -17.02 -3.04 5.84
C LYS A 10 -15.74 -2.76 5.02
N LYS A 11 -14.80 -1.99 5.57
CA LYS A 11 -13.49 -1.73 4.91
C LYS A 11 -12.59 -2.96 4.93
N LEU A 12 -12.62 -3.72 6.01
CA LEU A 12 -11.87 -4.96 6.16
C LEU A 12 -12.37 -6.01 5.16
N VAL A 13 -13.68 -6.17 5.04
CA VAL A 13 -14.34 -7.09 4.12
C VAL A 13 -14.04 -6.76 2.67
N PHE A 14 -14.13 -5.48 2.33
CA PHE A 14 -13.70 -4.98 1.04
C PHE A 14 -12.24 -5.34 0.73
N SER A 15 -11.38 -5.43 1.75
CA SER A 15 -9.96 -5.81 1.61
C SER A 15 -9.77 -7.30 1.36
N PHE A 16 -10.67 -8.16 1.83
CA PHE A 16 -10.61 -9.61 1.58
C PHE A 16 -10.81 -9.95 0.10
N ASP A 17 -11.68 -9.24 -0.59
CA ASP A 17 -11.83 -9.35 -2.05
C ASP A 17 -10.54 -8.98 -2.78
N CYS A 18 -9.87 -7.90 -2.36
CA CYS A 18 -8.60 -7.47 -2.95
C CYS A 18 -7.49 -8.52 -2.80
N TRP A 19 -7.47 -9.25 -1.69
CA TRP A 19 -6.52 -10.32 -1.46
C TRP A 19 -6.94 -11.68 -2.01
N LYS A 20 -8.10 -11.74 -2.68
CA LYS A 20 -8.70 -12.97 -3.20
C LYS A 20 -8.86 -14.04 -2.11
N TRP A 21 -9.07 -13.63 -0.86
CA TRP A 21 -9.31 -14.55 0.24
C TRP A 21 -10.53 -15.42 0.01
N PRO A 22 -11.66 -14.89 -0.52
CA PRO A 22 -12.77 -15.74 -0.92
C PRO A 22 -12.37 -16.83 -1.92
N THR A 23 -11.43 -16.55 -2.83
CA THR A 23 -10.91 -17.55 -3.78
C THR A 23 -9.99 -18.56 -3.11
N LEU A 24 -9.16 -18.13 -2.15
CA LEU A 24 -8.30 -19.02 -1.36
C LEU A 24 -9.15 -19.98 -0.50
N ILE A 25 -10.12 -19.43 0.23
CA ILE A 25 -10.98 -20.20 1.13
C ILE A 25 -11.84 -21.18 0.34
N LYS A 26 -12.30 -20.82 -0.87
CA LYS A 26 -12.99 -21.74 -1.80
C LYS A 26 -12.14 -22.93 -2.27
N ARG A 27 -10.81 -22.89 -2.10
CA ARG A 27 -9.92 -24.01 -2.40
C ARG A 27 -9.64 -24.89 -1.19
N PHE A 28 -10.18 -24.54 -0.02
CA PHE A 28 -10.04 -25.38 1.14
C PHE A 28 -10.84 -26.66 0.96
N GLU A 29 -10.32 -27.73 1.54
CA GLU A 29 -10.87 -29.08 1.50
C GLU A 29 -11.71 -29.36 2.75
N ASP A 30 -12.43 -30.47 2.79
CA ASP A 30 -13.18 -30.96 3.94
C ASP A 30 -12.28 -31.29 5.16
N THR A 31 -10.99 -31.53 4.91
CA THR A 31 -9.96 -31.72 5.95
C THR A 31 -9.41 -30.40 6.51
N ASP A 32 -9.93 -29.26 6.06
CA ASP A 32 -9.54 -27.94 6.52
C ASP A 32 -10.58 -27.29 7.44
N VAL A 33 -10.10 -26.52 8.42
CA VAL A 33 -10.93 -25.69 9.29
C VAL A 33 -10.53 -24.23 9.19
N LEU A 34 -11.52 -23.35 9.04
CA LEU A 34 -11.37 -21.91 9.16
C LEU A 34 -11.82 -21.48 10.56
N VAL A 35 -10.85 -21.11 11.41
CA VAL A 35 -11.12 -20.53 12.73
C VAL A 35 -11.23 -19.02 12.57
N MET A 36 -12.43 -18.46 12.70
CA MET A 36 -12.66 -17.03 12.48
C MET A 36 -13.79 -16.46 13.34
N ASP A 37 -13.66 -15.21 13.75
CA ASP A 37 -14.72 -14.48 14.46
C ASP A 37 -16.03 -14.47 13.64
N GLN A 38 -17.18 -14.72 14.28
CA GLN A 38 -18.47 -14.79 13.59
C GLN A 38 -18.79 -13.51 12.81
N VAL A 39 -18.52 -12.36 13.42
CA VAL A 39 -18.73 -11.04 12.80
C VAL A 39 -17.95 -10.89 11.48
N LEU A 40 -16.75 -11.48 11.39
CA LEU A 40 -15.98 -11.47 10.15
C LEU A 40 -16.55 -12.43 9.12
N PHE A 41 -16.97 -13.61 9.56
CA PHE A 41 -17.63 -14.61 8.71
C PHE A 41 -18.87 -14.06 8.04
N ASP A 42 -19.75 -13.42 8.82
CA ASP A 42 -21.03 -12.87 8.35
C ASP A 42 -20.87 -11.80 7.28
N HIS A 43 -19.72 -11.12 7.24
CA HIS A 43 -19.45 -10.12 6.25
C HIS A 43 -18.64 -10.62 5.04
N LEU A 44 -18.09 -11.84 5.05
CA LEU A 44 -17.39 -12.34 3.87
C LEU A 44 -18.37 -12.50 2.71
N PRO A 45 -18.00 -12.11 1.47
CA PRO A 45 -18.80 -12.34 0.27
C PRO A 45 -18.66 -13.81 -0.18
N LEU A 46 -18.85 -14.72 0.75
CA LEU A 46 -18.84 -16.16 0.55
C LEU A 46 -20.27 -16.64 0.68
N ASP A 47 -20.70 -17.41 -0.30
CA ASP A 47 -21.92 -18.18 -0.16
C ASP A 47 -21.59 -19.33 0.79
N ALA A 48 -22.17 -19.34 1.99
CA ALA A 48 -21.81 -20.28 3.05
C ALA A 48 -21.93 -21.75 2.57
N ASP A 49 -22.85 -21.99 1.63
CA ASP A 49 -23.11 -23.28 1.00
C ASP A 49 -22.01 -23.74 0.02
N THR A 50 -21.08 -22.85 -0.33
CA THR A 50 -19.95 -23.15 -1.25
C THR A 50 -18.64 -23.46 -0.54
N LEU A 51 -18.61 -23.37 0.79
CA LEU A 51 -17.44 -23.67 1.60
C LEU A 51 -17.37 -25.17 1.90
N GLN A 52 -16.31 -25.83 1.43
CA GLN A 52 -16.02 -27.22 1.81
C GLN A 52 -15.40 -27.30 3.21
N ALA A 53 -14.59 -26.30 3.59
CA ALA A 53 -14.00 -26.22 4.92
C ALA A 53 -15.01 -25.79 5.97
N ARG A 54 -14.88 -26.36 7.17
CA ARG A 54 -15.74 -26.00 8.31
C ARG A 54 -15.30 -24.68 8.92
N HIS A 55 -16.25 -23.78 9.16
CA HIS A 55 -16.03 -22.58 9.97
C HIS A 55 -16.29 -22.88 11.45
N VAL A 56 -15.41 -22.39 12.32
CA VAL A 56 -15.57 -22.44 13.78
C VAL A 56 -15.11 -21.12 14.39
N THR A 57 -15.70 -20.74 15.53
CA THR A 57 -15.23 -19.58 16.29
C THR A 57 -13.91 -19.91 17.02
N PRO A 58 -13.10 -18.90 17.38
CA PRO A 58 -11.87 -19.13 18.15
C PRO A 58 -12.07 -19.95 19.43
N ASP A 59 -13.10 -19.64 20.21
CA ASP A 59 -13.39 -20.34 21.47
C ASP A 59 -13.82 -21.80 21.24
N ALA A 60 -14.61 -22.05 20.19
CA ALA A 60 -15.02 -23.40 19.82
C ALA A 60 -13.81 -24.25 19.40
N ALA A 61 -12.90 -23.68 18.61
CA ALA A 61 -11.72 -24.38 18.14
C ALA A 61 -10.76 -24.80 19.26
N LEU A 62 -10.70 -24.05 20.36
CA LEU A 62 -9.90 -24.45 21.54
C LEU A 62 -10.55 -25.58 22.34
N SER A 63 -11.87 -25.66 22.31
CA SER A 63 -12.62 -26.68 23.04
C SER A 63 -12.58 -28.01 22.32
N SER A 64 -12.80 -28.00 21.00
CA SER A 64 -12.67 -29.18 20.16
C SER A 64 -12.44 -28.79 18.70
N LEU A 65 -11.60 -29.57 18.01
CA LEU A 65 -11.57 -29.57 16.55
C LEU A 65 -12.47 -30.69 16.02
N PRO A 66 -13.10 -30.49 14.85
CA PRO A 66 -13.75 -31.57 14.14
C PRO A 66 -12.80 -32.76 13.90
N GLU A 67 -13.34 -33.98 13.84
CA GLU A 67 -12.57 -35.17 13.48
C GLU A 67 -12.09 -35.11 12.01
N GLY A 68 -10.93 -35.70 11.73
CA GLY A 68 -10.38 -35.81 10.36
C GLY A 68 -9.65 -34.56 9.83
N ILE A 69 -9.52 -33.52 10.65
CA ILE A 69 -8.88 -32.25 10.26
C ILE A 69 -7.36 -32.37 10.19
N LYS A 70 -6.80 -31.91 9.07
CA LYS A 70 -5.35 -31.89 8.81
C LYS A 70 -4.76 -30.50 8.88
N ARG A 71 -5.54 -29.48 8.50
CA ARG A 71 -5.08 -28.09 8.49
C ARG A 71 -6.09 -27.17 9.16
N VAL A 72 -5.58 -26.24 9.97
CA VAL A 72 -6.39 -25.21 10.62
C VAL A 72 -5.87 -23.86 10.19
N PHE A 73 -6.72 -23.04 9.61
CA PHE A 73 -6.44 -21.66 9.23
C PHE A 73 -7.09 -20.74 10.23
N VAL A 74 -6.28 -20.07 11.05
CA VAL A 74 -6.77 -19.12 12.05
C VAL A 74 -6.77 -17.73 11.43
N PHE A 75 -7.88 -17.03 11.61
CA PHE A 75 -8.06 -15.63 11.28
C PHE A 75 -8.87 -14.95 12.37
N ALA A 76 -8.18 -14.34 13.34
CA ALA A 76 -8.84 -13.68 14.46
C ALA A 76 -8.33 -12.26 14.58
N LEU A 77 -9.23 -11.27 14.70
CA LEU A 77 -8.80 -9.87 14.82
C LEU A 77 -7.95 -9.63 16.07
N HIS A 78 -8.29 -10.36 17.14
CA HIS A 78 -7.66 -10.27 18.44
C HIS A 78 -7.05 -11.61 18.83
N GLY A 79 -5.85 -11.59 19.40
CA GLY A 79 -5.27 -12.77 20.04
C GLY A 79 -4.93 -13.94 19.10
N GLU A 80 -4.93 -13.78 17.77
CA GLU A 80 -4.67 -14.88 16.82
C GLU A 80 -3.39 -15.66 17.13
N TRP A 81 -2.33 -14.98 17.58
CA TRP A 81 -1.10 -15.67 17.99
C TRP A 81 -1.29 -16.60 19.19
N ALA A 82 -2.01 -16.13 20.22
CA ALA A 82 -2.32 -16.94 21.40
C ALA A 82 -3.18 -18.15 21.00
N GLN A 83 -4.16 -17.91 20.13
CA GLN A 83 -5.01 -18.94 19.53
C GLN A 83 -4.18 -19.99 18.78
N VAL A 84 -3.29 -19.57 17.89
CA VAL A 84 -2.42 -20.48 17.11
C VAL A 84 -1.50 -21.28 18.03
N LYS A 85 -0.94 -20.64 19.06
CA LYS A 85 -0.07 -21.33 20.03
C LYS A 85 -0.85 -22.37 20.82
N ALA A 86 -2.05 -22.03 21.29
CA ALA A 86 -2.91 -22.95 22.04
C ALA A 86 -3.35 -24.13 21.16
N LEU A 87 -3.78 -23.88 19.93
CA LEU A 87 -4.17 -24.92 18.98
C LEU A 87 -3.01 -25.85 18.62
N ARG A 88 -1.81 -25.33 18.37
CA ARG A 88 -0.62 -26.17 18.12
C ARG A 88 -0.23 -27.03 19.32
N SER A 89 -0.48 -26.52 20.52
CA SER A 89 -0.21 -27.25 21.77
C SER A 89 -1.25 -28.34 22.03
N ALA A 90 -2.52 -28.08 21.73
CA ALA A 90 -3.62 -29.01 21.93
C ALA A 90 -3.69 -30.08 20.84
N TYR A 91 -3.28 -29.74 19.60
CA TYR A 91 -3.39 -30.59 18.42
C TYR A 91 -2.05 -30.64 17.65
N PRO A 92 -1.03 -31.37 18.17
CA PRO A 92 0.33 -31.37 17.61
C PRO A 92 0.42 -31.99 16.21
N GLU A 93 -0.49 -32.90 15.87
CA GLU A 93 -0.55 -33.58 14.57
C GLU A 93 -1.23 -32.74 13.47
N VAL A 94 -1.82 -31.59 13.83
CA VAL A 94 -2.58 -30.73 12.93
C VAL A 94 -1.74 -29.53 12.51
N SER A 95 -1.72 -29.25 11.20
CA SER A 95 -1.00 -28.09 10.68
C SER A 95 -1.80 -26.81 10.91
N VAL A 96 -1.42 -26.05 11.94
CA VAL A 96 -2.08 -24.77 12.27
C VAL A 96 -1.35 -23.61 11.60
N TYR A 97 -2.05 -22.92 10.71
CA TYR A 97 -1.63 -21.72 10.00
C TYR A 97 -2.33 -20.49 10.58
N SER A 98 -1.61 -19.39 10.60
CA SER A 98 -2.11 -18.10 11.05
C SER A 98 -2.16 -17.20 9.84
N MET A 99 -3.35 -16.82 9.41
CA MET A 99 -3.50 -16.06 8.18
C MET A 99 -3.13 -14.58 8.38
N ILE A 100 -3.21 -14.05 9.60
CA ILE A 100 -2.71 -12.70 9.92
C ILE A 100 -1.23 -12.73 10.27
N TYR A 101 -0.75 -13.67 11.10
CA TYR A 101 0.67 -13.71 11.49
C TYR A 101 1.59 -14.02 10.31
N GLN A 102 1.15 -14.83 9.34
CA GLN A 102 1.89 -15.05 8.09
C GLN A 102 1.91 -13.81 7.19
N LEU A 103 0.93 -12.91 7.32
CA LEU A 103 0.88 -11.62 6.64
C LEU A 103 1.47 -10.46 7.46
N GLY A 104 1.82 -10.67 8.72
CA GLY A 104 2.05 -9.58 9.66
C GLY A 104 2.33 -10.12 11.06
N PRO A 105 3.59 -10.32 11.45
CA PRO A 105 3.88 -10.97 12.71
C PRO A 105 3.52 -10.07 13.89
N SER A 106 2.32 -10.25 14.45
CA SER A 106 1.89 -9.62 15.70
C SER A 106 2.59 -10.28 16.89
N CYS A 107 2.91 -9.50 17.93
CA CYS A 107 3.40 -10.07 19.19
C CYS A 107 3.00 -9.20 20.39
N ALA A 108 2.04 -9.70 21.20
CA ALA A 108 1.73 -9.14 22.52
C ALA A 108 2.85 -9.43 23.55
N GLN A 109 3.67 -10.46 23.32
CA GLN A 109 4.90 -10.72 24.06
C GLN A 109 6.07 -10.81 23.09
N ARG A 110 7.16 -10.05 23.33
CA ARG A 110 8.43 -10.23 22.62
C ARG A 110 8.80 -11.72 22.67
N PRO A 111 9.04 -12.40 21.54
CA PRO A 111 9.65 -13.72 21.56
C PRO A 111 11.00 -13.59 22.27
N VAL A 112 11.18 -14.27 23.40
CA VAL A 112 12.45 -14.30 24.15
C VAL A 112 13.59 -14.85 23.28
N LYS A 113 13.24 -15.66 22.28
CA LYS A 113 14.08 -15.96 21.12
C LYS A 113 13.18 -15.93 19.89
N VAL A 114 13.41 -14.99 18.99
CA VAL A 114 12.94 -15.11 17.60
C VAL A 114 13.54 -16.42 17.09
N PRO A 115 12.77 -17.36 16.51
CA PRO A 115 13.39 -18.44 15.76
C PRO A 115 14.22 -17.75 14.70
N VAL A 116 15.54 -17.80 14.87
CA VAL A 116 16.49 -17.41 13.85
C VAL A 116 16.25 -18.43 12.74
N TYR A 117 15.31 -18.13 11.83
CA TYR A 117 15.27 -18.79 10.54
C TYR A 117 16.66 -18.57 10.00
N ALA A 118 17.45 -19.65 9.97
CA ALA A 118 18.85 -19.64 9.66
C ALA A 118 19.04 -18.66 8.50
N HIS A 119 19.54 -17.46 8.82
CA HIS A 119 19.68 -16.40 7.84
C HIS A 119 20.71 -16.95 6.88
N SER A 120 20.24 -17.50 5.77
CA SER A 120 21.09 -18.02 4.74
C SER A 120 22.08 -16.90 4.41
N LYS A 121 23.36 -17.26 4.33
CA LYS A 121 24.51 -16.38 4.08
C LYS A 121 24.46 -15.73 2.68
N ILE A 122 23.28 -15.46 2.15
CA ILE A 122 23.04 -14.78 0.90
C ILE A 122 23.36 -13.31 1.14
N LYS A 123 24.32 -12.77 0.36
CA LYS A 123 24.63 -11.33 0.36
C LYS A 123 23.36 -10.55 0.02
N LYS A 124 22.66 -10.03 1.04
CA LYS A 124 21.48 -9.19 0.86
C LYS A 124 21.88 -7.92 0.13
N ARG A 125 21.26 -7.64 -1.03
CA ARG A 125 21.44 -6.35 -1.72
C ARG A 125 20.67 -5.28 -0.95
N ALA A 126 21.26 -4.10 -0.77
CA ALA A 126 20.61 -2.93 -0.18
C ALA A 126 19.21 -2.70 -0.77
N PRO A 127 18.14 -2.58 0.04
CA PRO A 127 16.79 -2.37 -0.45
C PRO A 127 16.64 -0.98 -1.08
N ILE A 128 15.70 -0.84 -2.01
CA ILE A 128 15.26 0.45 -2.55
C ILE A 128 13.95 0.82 -1.86
N VAL A 129 13.89 2.02 -1.31
CA VAL A 129 12.69 2.52 -0.60
C VAL A 129 12.27 3.83 -1.23
N ILE A 130 11.08 3.88 -1.81
CA ILE A 130 10.48 5.10 -2.34
C ILE A 130 9.56 5.67 -1.28
N LEU A 131 9.91 6.84 -0.75
CA LEU A 131 9.06 7.61 0.16
C LEU A 131 8.26 8.61 -0.66
N SER A 132 6.95 8.66 -0.45
CA SER A 132 6.08 9.58 -1.19
C SER A 132 4.82 9.97 -0.42
N THR A 133 3.99 10.82 -1.02
CA THR A 133 2.70 11.26 -0.49
C THR A 133 1.56 10.69 -1.34
N PRO A 134 0.37 10.41 -0.76
CA PRO A 134 -0.77 9.91 -1.54
C PRO A 134 -1.12 10.79 -2.74
N GLY A 135 -1.50 10.18 -3.86
CA GLY A 135 -1.88 10.90 -5.09
C GLY A 135 -0.70 11.54 -5.85
N SER A 136 0.55 11.30 -5.44
CA SER A 136 1.75 11.78 -6.13
C SER A 136 2.01 11.11 -7.48
N ASP A 137 1.30 10.01 -7.78
CA ASP A 137 1.57 9.10 -8.90
C ASP A 137 2.92 8.39 -8.81
N VAL A 138 3.35 8.03 -7.60
CA VAL A 138 4.56 7.21 -7.41
C VAL A 138 4.46 5.84 -8.12
N GLU A 139 3.24 5.36 -8.38
CA GLU A 139 3.01 4.15 -9.14
C GLU A 139 3.44 4.31 -10.61
N PHE A 140 3.34 5.52 -11.18
CA PHE A 140 3.89 5.82 -12.50
C PHE A 140 5.41 5.66 -12.51
N LEU A 141 6.11 6.20 -11.50
CA LEU A 141 7.55 5.99 -11.35
C LEU A 141 7.88 4.49 -11.27
N ALA A 142 7.13 3.73 -10.49
CA ALA A 142 7.33 2.29 -10.34
C ALA A 142 7.20 1.54 -11.68
N ARG A 143 6.18 1.85 -12.48
CA ARG A 143 5.97 1.28 -13.82
C ARG A 143 7.06 1.69 -14.80
N THR A 144 7.49 2.94 -14.78
CA THR A 144 8.56 3.42 -15.65
C THR A 144 9.90 2.76 -15.29
N MET A 145 10.16 2.53 -14.00
CA MET A 145 11.31 1.74 -13.55
C MET A 145 11.26 0.31 -14.08
N GLU A 146 10.12 -0.39 -13.94
CA GLU A 146 9.90 -1.76 -14.43
C GLU A 146 10.09 -1.86 -15.95
N ALA A 147 9.47 -0.96 -16.72
CA ALA A 147 9.57 -0.93 -18.18
C ALA A 147 11.03 -0.78 -18.66
N ASN A 148 11.87 -0.11 -17.86
CA ASN A 148 13.28 0.15 -18.16
C ASN A 148 14.25 -0.80 -17.45
N GLY A 149 13.76 -1.97 -16.99
CA GLY A 149 14.60 -3.02 -16.42
C GLY A 149 15.17 -2.73 -15.03
N LEU A 150 14.65 -1.69 -14.35
CA LEU A 150 14.97 -1.40 -12.95
C LEU A 150 14.01 -2.17 -12.02
N PRO A 151 14.35 -2.32 -10.72
CA PRO A 151 13.53 -3.10 -9.80
C PRO A 151 12.17 -2.45 -9.58
N TYR A 152 11.09 -3.18 -9.84
CA TYR A 152 9.71 -2.71 -9.64
C TYR A 152 9.41 -2.49 -8.14
N PRO A 153 9.27 -1.24 -7.68
CA PRO A 153 8.90 -0.93 -6.31
C PRO A 153 7.46 -1.35 -6.02
N LYS A 154 7.27 -2.22 -5.03
CA LYS A 154 5.93 -2.70 -4.63
C LYS A 154 5.41 -1.97 -3.40
N GLU A 155 4.10 -1.75 -3.35
CA GLU A 155 3.44 -1.32 -2.12
C GLU A 155 3.14 -2.53 -1.24
N TYR A 156 4.04 -2.83 -0.29
CA TYR A 156 3.85 -3.93 0.66
C TYR A 156 2.78 -3.62 1.71
N PHE A 157 2.56 -2.34 2.00
CA PHE A 157 1.45 -1.87 2.82
C PHE A 157 0.28 -1.38 1.96
N GLY A 158 -0.21 -2.24 1.07
CA GLY A 158 -1.33 -1.93 0.20
C GLY A 158 -2.59 -1.53 0.98
N LYS A 159 -3.56 -0.94 0.29
CA LYS A 159 -4.81 -0.44 0.89
C LYS A 159 -5.55 -1.46 1.75
N ALA A 160 -5.50 -2.73 1.34
CA ALA A 160 -6.06 -3.84 2.09
C ALA A 160 -5.37 -4.07 3.45
N LEU A 161 -4.04 -4.06 3.49
CA LEU A 161 -3.29 -4.18 4.76
C LEU A 161 -3.53 -2.94 5.63
N MET A 162 -3.64 -1.76 5.03
CA MET A 162 -3.95 -0.53 5.76
C MET A 162 -5.33 -0.52 6.42
N ASN A 163 -6.30 -1.24 5.87
CA ASN A 163 -7.62 -1.38 6.49
C ASN A 163 -7.59 -2.39 7.65
N LEU A 164 -6.69 -3.38 7.58
CA LEU A 164 -6.50 -4.40 8.63
C LEU A 164 -5.69 -3.88 9.82
N VAL A 165 -4.59 -3.14 9.59
CA VAL A 165 -3.68 -2.67 10.66
C VAL A 165 -4.38 -1.93 11.82
N PRO A 166 -5.38 -1.04 11.60
CA PRO A 166 -6.11 -0.40 12.70
C PRO A 166 -6.95 -1.36 13.55
N ALA A 167 -7.29 -2.53 13.02
CA ALA A 167 -8.08 -3.56 13.68
C ALA A 167 -7.21 -4.56 14.46
N MET A 168 -5.89 -4.57 14.20
CA MET A 168 -4.96 -5.54 14.78
C MET A 168 -4.33 -5.01 16.06
N ASP A 169 -4.52 -5.73 17.15
CA ASP A 169 -3.74 -5.49 18.36
C ASP A 169 -2.28 -5.91 18.14
N HIS A 170 -1.35 -4.97 18.35
CA HIS A 170 0.10 -5.20 18.35
C HIS A 170 0.72 -5.63 17.00
N PHE A 171 0.24 -5.10 15.87
CA PHE A 171 0.93 -5.28 14.58
C PHE A 171 2.38 -4.78 14.66
N ASN A 172 3.36 -5.62 14.28
CA ASN A 172 4.78 -5.26 14.29
C ASN A 172 5.30 -5.02 12.86
N ALA A 173 5.19 -3.76 12.42
CA ALA A 173 5.59 -3.36 11.07
C ALA A 173 7.08 -3.60 10.76
N ALA A 174 7.98 -3.46 11.74
CA ALA A 174 9.40 -3.69 11.54
C ALA A 174 9.68 -5.17 11.21
N ARG A 175 9.07 -6.07 11.98
CA ARG A 175 9.20 -7.50 11.74
C ARG A 175 8.53 -7.93 10.43
N TYR A 176 7.38 -7.33 10.08
CA TYR A 176 6.77 -7.53 8.75
C TYR A 176 7.74 -7.16 7.62
N LEU A 177 8.41 -6.01 7.71
CA LEU A 177 9.42 -5.58 6.74
C LEU A 177 10.60 -6.55 6.67
N ASP A 178 11.06 -7.07 7.81
CA ASP A 178 12.15 -8.05 7.85
C ASP A 178 11.75 -9.39 7.18
N GLU A 179 10.52 -9.84 7.34
CA GLU A 179 9.98 -11.03 6.66
C GLU A 179 9.87 -10.80 5.14
N VAL A 180 9.39 -9.61 4.73
CA VAL A 180 9.38 -9.22 3.30
C VAL A 180 10.78 -9.27 2.69
N LEU A 181 11.80 -8.80 3.43
CA LEU A 181 13.20 -8.90 3.02
C LEU A 181 13.69 -10.36 2.95
N ALA A 182 13.21 -11.23 3.85
CA ALA A 182 13.61 -12.64 3.91
C ALA A 182 13.01 -13.48 2.77
N GLN A 183 11.79 -13.19 2.33
CA GLN A 183 11.08 -13.93 1.29
C GLN A 183 11.59 -13.65 -0.15
N SER A 184 12.57 -12.75 -0.32
CA SER A 184 13.13 -12.38 -1.62
C SER A 184 14.61 -12.79 -1.78
N PRO A 185 15.00 -14.06 -1.56
CA PRO A 185 16.40 -14.47 -1.62
C PRO A 185 17.00 -14.24 -3.01
N GLY A 186 18.12 -13.51 -3.06
CA GLY A 186 18.83 -13.17 -4.31
C GLY A 186 18.27 -11.97 -5.09
N GLN A 187 17.08 -11.47 -4.72
CA GLN A 187 16.49 -10.28 -5.33
C GLN A 187 16.69 -9.05 -4.44
N ARG A 188 16.85 -7.88 -5.06
CA ARG A 188 16.85 -6.61 -4.34
C ARG A 188 15.39 -6.25 -4.05
N VAL A 189 15.02 -6.13 -2.78
CA VAL A 189 13.69 -5.62 -2.41
C VAL A 189 13.57 -4.15 -2.80
N SER A 190 12.46 -3.81 -3.45
CA SER A 190 12.11 -2.46 -3.87
C SER A 190 10.70 -2.17 -3.39
N MET A 191 10.51 -1.12 -2.59
CA MET A 191 9.23 -0.84 -1.92
C MET A 191 8.80 0.61 -2.02
N ILE A 192 7.49 0.84 -1.96
CA ILE A 192 6.85 2.15 -1.84
C ILE A 192 6.29 2.29 -0.43
N ILE A 193 6.57 3.41 0.23
CA ILE A 193 5.97 3.79 1.50
C ILE A 193 5.40 5.21 1.37
N GLN A 194 4.07 5.29 1.30
CA GLN A 194 3.37 6.57 1.31
C GLN A 194 3.22 7.09 2.76
N THR A 195 3.13 8.40 2.93
CA THR A 195 3.12 9.03 4.27
C THR A 195 1.89 8.72 5.12
N ASP A 196 0.75 8.40 4.50
CA ASP A 196 -0.45 7.96 5.21
C ASP A 196 -0.30 6.53 5.75
N VAL A 197 0.31 5.62 4.99
CA VAL A 197 0.78 4.31 5.47
C VAL A 197 1.69 4.52 6.65
N TRP A 198 2.74 5.32 6.49
CA TRP A 198 3.71 5.50 7.56
C TRP A 198 3.10 6.10 8.82
N LYS A 199 2.21 7.09 8.68
CA LYS A 199 1.46 7.66 9.81
C LYS A 199 0.59 6.61 10.49
N LEU A 200 -0.03 5.72 9.73
CA LEU A 200 -0.81 4.61 10.29
C LEU A 200 0.10 3.65 11.08
N LEU A 201 1.24 3.26 10.51
CA LEU A 201 2.22 2.41 11.18
C LEU A 201 2.75 3.06 12.46
N GLN A 202 3.03 4.36 12.47
CA GLN A 202 3.45 5.07 13.68
C GLN A 202 2.39 5.07 14.78
N LYS A 203 1.11 5.11 14.41
CA LYS A 203 0.00 5.16 15.37
C LYS A 203 -0.34 3.79 15.95
N GLN A 204 -0.32 2.76 15.10
CA GLN A 204 -0.82 1.41 15.44
C GLN A 204 0.30 0.43 15.77
N THR A 205 1.56 0.83 15.59
CA THR A 205 2.72 -0.04 15.83
C THR A 205 3.81 0.71 16.57
N SER A 206 4.84 -0.03 16.99
CA SER A 206 6.02 0.55 17.61
C SER A 206 7.02 1.16 16.61
N LEU A 207 6.68 1.29 15.32
CA LEU A 207 7.55 1.86 14.28
C LEU A 207 7.56 3.39 14.32
N SER A 208 8.39 3.97 15.20
CA SER A 208 8.63 5.41 15.23
C SER A 208 9.47 5.88 14.03
N ALA A 209 9.47 7.20 13.76
CA ALA A 209 10.35 7.78 12.73
C ALA A 209 11.84 7.46 12.98
N ARG A 210 12.28 7.52 14.24
CA ARG A 210 13.66 7.15 14.63
C ARG A 210 13.98 5.69 14.30
N ARG A 211 13.05 4.77 14.58
CA ARG A 211 13.24 3.34 14.24
C ARG A 211 13.26 3.09 12.74
N MET A 212 12.43 3.82 11.98
CA MET A 212 12.48 3.78 10.53
C MET A 212 13.84 4.28 9.99
N GLN A 213 14.38 5.38 10.52
CA GLN A 213 15.72 5.87 10.15
C GLN A 213 16.80 4.85 10.46
N GLN A 214 16.74 4.26 11.66
CA GLN A 214 17.69 3.25 12.08
C GLN A 214 17.66 2.04 11.13
N TRP A 215 16.46 1.52 10.82
CA TRP A 215 16.29 0.42 9.87
C TRP A 215 16.82 0.76 8.47
N LEU A 216 16.52 1.97 7.94
CA LEU A 216 17.05 2.42 6.64
C LEU A 216 18.58 2.50 6.63
N LYS A 217 19.20 2.93 7.74
CA LYS A 217 20.66 3.02 7.90
C LYS A 217 21.30 1.63 8.02
N GLU A 218 20.77 0.77 8.88
CA GLU A 218 21.27 -0.60 9.12
C GLU A 218 21.17 -1.48 7.87
N THR A 219 20.11 -1.32 7.08
CA THR A 219 19.92 -2.04 5.81
C THR A 219 20.66 -1.41 4.64
N ASN A 220 21.34 -0.27 4.85
CA ASN A 220 21.98 0.54 3.80
C ASN A 220 21.02 0.87 2.63
N ALA A 221 19.77 1.18 2.96
CA ALA A 221 18.71 1.40 1.98
C ALA A 221 19.04 2.57 1.02
N LYS A 222 18.73 2.39 -0.27
CA LYS A 222 18.73 3.46 -1.27
C LYS A 222 17.35 4.12 -1.27
N VAL A 223 17.27 5.32 -0.73
CA VAL A 223 16.00 6.02 -0.55
C VAL A 223 15.74 6.97 -1.72
N ILE A 224 14.57 6.86 -2.33
CA ILE A 224 14.10 7.81 -3.33
C ILE A 224 12.95 8.59 -2.69
N TYR A 225 13.07 9.90 -2.58
CA TYR A 225 11.95 10.76 -2.23
C TYR A 225 11.26 11.21 -3.50
N PHE A 226 10.02 10.74 -3.71
CA PHE A 226 9.22 11.08 -4.87
C PHE A 226 8.09 12.05 -4.50
N SER A 227 8.01 13.20 -5.17
CA SER A 227 7.00 14.22 -4.92
C SER A 227 6.31 14.67 -6.22
N ARG A 228 5.20 15.38 -6.08
CA ARG A 228 4.49 16.03 -7.20
C ARG A 228 4.42 17.52 -6.93
N ARG A 229 4.89 18.39 -7.83
CA ARG A 229 4.89 19.84 -7.57
C ARG A 229 3.48 20.43 -7.62
N ASP A 230 2.62 19.92 -8.50
CA ASP A 230 1.21 20.36 -8.56
C ASP A 230 0.37 19.77 -7.41
N LYS A 231 0.38 20.47 -6.25
CA LYS A 231 -0.37 20.06 -5.04
C LYS A 231 -1.88 20.14 -5.19
N MET A 232 -2.38 21.00 -6.07
CA MET A 232 -3.81 21.13 -6.31
C MET A 232 -4.32 19.88 -7.00
N MET A 233 -3.63 19.47 -8.07
CA MET A 233 -3.94 18.25 -8.80
C MET A 233 -3.74 17.01 -7.92
N GLN A 234 -2.64 16.96 -7.15
CA GLN A 234 -2.37 15.88 -6.20
C GLN A 234 -3.53 15.69 -5.20
N ALA A 235 -3.98 16.79 -4.59
CA ALA A 235 -5.06 16.76 -3.60
C ALA A 235 -6.42 16.38 -4.23
N ALA A 236 -6.69 16.87 -5.45
CA ALA A 236 -7.90 16.52 -6.19
C ALA A 236 -7.95 15.01 -6.48
N ILE A 237 -6.89 14.46 -7.07
CA ILE A 237 -6.81 13.03 -7.38
C ILE A 237 -6.92 12.20 -6.10
N HIS A 238 -6.18 12.56 -5.06
CA HIS A 238 -6.29 11.86 -3.77
C HIS A 238 -7.73 11.87 -3.23
N ASN A 239 -8.43 13.01 -3.30
CA ASN A 239 -9.80 13.12 -2.83
C ASN A 239 -10.76 12.21 -3.63
N LEU A 240 -10.60 12.20 -4.95
CA LEU A 240 -11.40 11.40 -5.88
C LEU A 240 -11.14 9.89 -5.69
N MET A 241 -9.90 9.51 -5.43
CA MET A 241 -9.46 8.12 -5.28
C MET A 241 -9.62 7.56 -3.86
N ALA A 242 -9.79 8.42 -2.85
CA ALA A 242 -9.88 8.01 -1.44
C ALA A 242 -10.94 6.91 -1.19
N ARG A 243 -12.06 6.97 -1.92
CA ARG A 243 -13.19 6.03 -1.80
C ARG A 243 -13.16 4.86 -2.77
N GLN A 244 -12.17 4.79 -3.65
CA GLN A 244 -12.07 3.74 -4.66
C GLN A 244 -11.36 2.50 -4.11
N PRO A 245 -11.53 1.31 -4.72
CA PRO A 245 -10.74 0.12 -4.39
C PRO A 245 -9.24 0.37 -4.44
N SER A 246 -8.79 0.96 -5.54
CA SER A 246 -7.38 1.23 -5.80
C SER A 246 -6.99 2.62 -5.29
N ARG A 247 -5.72 2.78 -4.91
CA ARG A 247 -5.19 4.07 -4.43
C ARG A 247 -4.93 5.03 -5.57
N SER A 248 -4.62 4.50 -6.74
CA SER A 248 -4.17 5.24 -7.90
C SER A 248 -4.82 4.69 -9.18
N PRO A 249 -5.08 5.53 -10.21
CA PRO A 249 -5.45 5.06 -11.54
C PRO A 249 -4.46 4.05 -12.14
N TRP A 250 -3.21 4.11 -11.69
CA TRP A 250 -2.13 3.22 -12.11
C TRP A 250 -2.25 1.79 -11.56
N ASP A 251 -2.96 1.62 -10.44
CA ASP A 251 -3.19 0.31 -9.80
C ASP A 251 -4.48 -0.36 -10.29
N MET A 252 -5.36 0.38 -10.96
CA MET A 252 -6.62 -0.16 -11.47
C MET A 252 -6.38 -1.07 -12.67
N ILE A 253 -7.15 -2.14 -12.81
CA ILE A 253 -7.18 -2.89 -14.08
C ILE A 253 -7.99 -2.14 -15.14
N PRO A 254 -7.79 -2.38 -16.45
CA PRO A 254 -8.50 -1.65 -17.51
C PRO A 254 -10.03 -1.67 -17.39
N LYS A 255 -10.59 -2.77 -16.90
CA LYS A 255 -12.04 -2.91 -16.67
C LYS A 255 -12.53 -1.94 -15.58
N GLU A 256 -11.85 -1.91 -14.43
CA GLU A 256 -12.18 -1.01 -13.32
C GLU A 256 -12.13 0.45 -13.75
N ARG A 257 -11.12 0.85 -14.55
CA ARG A 257 -10.99 2.23 -15.05
C ARG A 257 -12.18 2.67 -15.90
N LYS A 258 -12.62 1.80 -16.83
CA LYS A 258 -13.75 2.09 -17.72
C LYS A 258 -15.09 2.13 -16.99
N GLU A 259 -15.26 1.27 -15.99
CA GLU A 259 -16.50 1.18 -15.20
C GLU A 259 -16.60 2.25 -14.11
N LEU A 260 -15.47 2.88 -13.76
CA LEU A 260 -15.41 3.93 -12.76
C LEU A 260 -16.15 5.19 -13.23
N LYS A 261 -17.39 5.35 -12.75
CA LYS A 261 -18.19 6.56 -12.96
C LYS A 261 -17.85 7.59 -11.89
N MET A 262 -17.08 8.61 -12.25
CA MET A 262 -16.83 9.78 -11.42
C MET A 262 -18.09 10.65 -11.32
N ARG A 263 -19.07 10.20 -10.53
CA ARG A 263 -20.38 10.88 -10.38
C ARG A 263 -20.33 12.10 -9.46
N ARG A 264 -19.23 12.32 -8.75
CA ARG A 264 -19.12 13.34 -7.71
C ARG A 264 -18.06 14.36 -8.08
N LYS A 265 -18.40 15.64 -7.91
CA LYS A 265 -17.41 16.73 -7.89
C LYS A 265 -16.47 16.52 -6.70
N VAL A 266 -15.23 16.97 -6.87
CA VAL A 266 -14.26 17.07 -5.76
C VAL A 266 -14.90 17.91 -4.65
N ASN A 267 -14.88 17.41 -3.41
CA ASN A 267 -15.34 18.22 -2.29
C ASN A 267 -14.25 19.26 -2.00
N PHE A 268 -14.53 20.53 -2.31
CA PHE A 268 -13.58 21.62 -2.21
C PHE A 268 -12.92 21.71 -0.83
N HIS A 269 -13.73 21.75 0.25
CA HIS A 269 -13.21 21.88 1.61
C HIS A 269 -12.32 20.69 1.99
N ALA A 270 -12.75 19.48 1.65
CA ALA A 270 -11.98 18.27 1.94
C ALA A 270 -10.66 18.22 1.14
N ALA A 271 -10.67 18.57 -0.14
CA ALA A 271 -9.48 18.60 -0.98
C ALA A 271 -8.51 19.73 -0.56
N ASN A 272 -9.01 20.90 -0.16
CA ASN A 272 -8.17 21.98 0.34
C ASN A 272 -7.47 21.59 1.65
N LEU A 273 -8.20 20.95 2.57
CA LEU A 273 -7.63 20.42 3.80
C LEU A 273 -6.55 19.35 3.53
N VAL A 274 -6.77 18.49 2.52
CA VAL A 274 -5.77 17.51 2.06
C VAL A 274 -4.53 18.23 1.53
N MET A 275 -4.70 19.25 0.68
CA MET A 275 -3.60 20.02 0.09
C MET A 275 -2.71 20.65 1.17
N HIS A 276 -3.28 21.37 2.13
CA HIS A 276 -2.51 21.96 3.24
C HIS A 276 -1.77 20.89 4.06
N ARG A 277 -2.44 19.76 4.34
CA ARG A 277 -1.79 18.64 5.03
C ARG A 277 -0.63 18.06 4.23
N MET A 278 -0.75 17.95 2.92
CA MET A 278 0.31 17.43 2.05
C MET A 278 1.55 18.31 2.12
N VAL A 279 1.41 19.64 2.03
CA VAL A 279 2.53 20.58 2.13
C VAL A 279 3.28 20.38 3.46
N THR A 280 2.56 20.39 4.59
CA THR A 280 3.19 20.18 5.91
C THR A 280 3.83 18.79 6.05
N VAL A 281 3.24 17.77 5.45
CA VAL A 281 3.77 16.40 5.49
C VAL A 281 5.05 16.28 4.67
N GLU A 282 5.13 16.94 3.52
CA GLU A 282 6.33 16.93 2.68
C GLU A 282 7.48 17.70 3.30
N GLU A 283 7.23 18.85 3.92
CA GLU A 283 8.28 19.55 4.70
C GLU A 283 8.86 18.68 5.82
N ARG A 284 8.04 17.82 6.43
CA ARG A 284 8.50 16.86 7.44
C ARG A 284 9.26 15.70 6.81
N LEU A 285 8.82 15.26 5.64
CA LEU A 285 9.47 14.19 4.88
C LEU A 285 10.84 14.61 4.38
N GLU A 286 10.98 15.85 3.90
CA GLU A 286 12.24 16.47 3.51
C GLU A 286 13.22 16.60 4.68
N ARG A 287 12.72 17.08 5.82
CA ARG A 287 13.52 17.08 7.06
C ARG A 287 13.95 15.68 7.45
N PHE A 288 13.06 14.70 7.36
CA PHE A 288 13.39 13.31 7.64
C PHE A 288 14.48 12.76 6.71
N THR A 289 14.33 12.96 5.40
CA THR A 289 15.27 12.45 4.40
C THR A 289 16.62 13.13 4.46
N SER A 290 16.70 14.40 4.86
CA SER A 290 17.97 15.11 5.06
C SER A 290 18.92 14.44 6.07
N THR A 291 18.39 13.59 6.96
CA THR A 291 19.17 12.86 7.97
C THR A 291 19.67 11.49 7.52
N LEU A 292 19.34 11.09 6.28
CA LEU A 292 19.68 9.80 5.70
C LEU A 292 20.87 9.92 4.73
N PRO A 293 21.78 8.94 4.69
CA PRO A 293 23.03 9.04 3.92
C PRO A 293 22.85 8.86 2.40
N HIS A 294 21.76 8.20 1.97
CA HIS A 294 21.55 7.81 0.58
C HIS A 294 20.15 8.17 0.12
N VAL A 295 19.97 9.42 -0.30
CA VAL A 295 18.69 9.94 -0.79
C VAL A 295 18.84 10.49 -2.19
N LYS A 296 17.88 10.17 -3.06
CA LYS A 296 17.66 10.85 -4.34
C LYS A 296 16.27 11.46 -4.35
N MET A 297 16.17 12.77 -4.60
CA MET A 297 14.88 13.47 -4.72
C MET A 297 14.48 13.53 -6.19
N ILE A 298 13.22 13.22 -6.48
CA ILE A 298 12.67 13.17 -7.84
C ILE A 298 11.24 13.71 -7.79
N SER A 299 10.88 14.54 -8.75
CA SER A 299 9.49 14.96 -8.93
C SER A 299 8.81 14.28 -10.12
N LEU A 300 7.48 14.16 -10.07
CA LEU A 300 6.67 13.69 -11.18
C LEU A 300 6.94 14.50 -12.45
N GLU A 301 7.02 15.83 -12.31
CA GLU A 301 7.25 16.73 -13.44
C GLU A 301 8.60 16.48 -14.11
N GLU A 302 9.67 16.24 -13.33
CA GLU A 302 10.98 15.86 -13.89
C GLU A 302 10.93 14.53 -14.63
N LEU A 303 10.20 13.55 -14.09
CA LEU A 303 10.06 12.23 -14.69
C LEU A 303 9.37 12.32 -16.06
N VAL A 304 8.32 13.14 -16.19
CA VAL A 304 7.60 13.28 -17.46
C VAL A 304 8.34 14.22 -18.44
N GLU A 305 9.02 15.26 -17.95
CA GLU A 305 9.75 16.21 -18.80
C GLU A 305 11.07 15.65 -19.32
N SER A 306 11.75 14.81 -18.54
CA SER A 306 13.08 14.28 -18.86
C SER A 306 13.23 12.83 -18.40
N PRO A 307 12.41 11.89 -18.93
CA PRO A 307 12.37 10.51 -18.46
C PRO A 307 13.74 9.82 -18.58
N ALA A 308 14.47 10.02 -19.68
CA ALA A 308 15.83 9.47 -19.87
C ALA A 308 16.76 9.82 -18.69
N ARG A 309 16.89 11.12 -18.41
CA ARG A 309 17.75 11.66 -17.35
C ARG A 309 17.36 11.13 -15.98
N VAL A 310 16.06 11.03 -15.70
CA VAL A 310 15.57 10.54 -14.40
C VAL A 310 15.87 9.05 -14.24
N ILE A 311 15.57 8.23 -15.25
CA ILE A 311 15.80 6.78 -15.21
C ILE A 311 17.28 6.45 -15.16
N GLU A 312 18.12 7.10 -15.95
CA GLU A 312 19.58 6.99 -15.87
C GLU A 312 20.10 7.38 -14.47
N GLY A 313 19.60 8.49 -13.95
CA GLY A 313 19.96 8.97 -12.62
C GLY A 313 19.54 8.01 -11.51
N ILE A 314 18.40 7.33 -11.63
CA ILE A 314 17.97 6.28 -10.70
C ILE A 314 18.88 5.06 -10.85
N ALA A 315 19.13 4.60 -12.08
CA ALA A 315 19.97 3.44 -12.36
C ALA A 315 21.37 3.59 -11.72
N GLN A 316 22.02 4.74 -11.95
CA GLN A 316 23.30 5.08 -11.33
C GLN A 316 23.22 5.09 -9.80
N PHE A 317 22.20 5.74 -9.23
CA PHE A 317 22.02 5.83 -7.78
C PHE A 317 21.84 4.47 -7.10
N ILE A 318 21.13 3.54 -7.75
CA ILE A 318 20.94 2.18 -7.24
C ILE A 318 22.06 1.22 -7.67
N GLY A 319 23.08 1.70 -8.38
CA GLY A 319 24.21 0.89 -8.85
C GLY A 319 23.83 -0.16 -9.89
N GLN A 320 22.93 0.17 -10.81
CA GLN A 320 22.56 -0.64 -11.97
C GLN A 320 22.93 0.06 -13.27
N LYS A 321 23.16 -0.73 -14.33
CA LYS A 321 23.37 -0.17 -15.67
C LYS A 321 22.04 0.38 -16.19
N PRO A 322 22.02 1.58 -16.78
CA PRO A 322 20.82 2.08 -17.44
C PRO A 322 20.43 1.19 -18.62
N ALA A 323 19.16 1.22 -18.98
CA ALA A 323 18.70 0.58 -20.22
C ALA A 323 19.41 1.22 -21.42
N LYS A 324 19.71 0.40 -22.44
CA LYS A 324 20.31 0.90 -23.69
C LYS A 324 19.35 1.81 -24.45
N GLU A 325 18.06 1.49 -24.37
CA GLU A 325 16.97 2.24 -24.99
C GLU A 325 15.92 2.52 -23.92
N LEU A 326 15.46 3.78 -23.88
CA LEU A 326 14.42 4.22 -22.97
C LEU A 326 13.06 3.75 -23.49
N LYS A 327 12.31 3.04 -22.66
CA LYS A 327 10.88 2.80 -22.87
C LYS A 327 10.10 3.90 -22.17
N GLU A 328 9.58 4.84 -22.94
CA GLU A 328 8.70 5.89 -22.44
C GLU A 328 7.28 5.35 -22.27
N LEU A 329 6.69 5.66 -21.12
CA LEU A 329 5.29 5.36 -20.82
C LEU A 329 4.46 6.64 -20.90
N ASP A 330 3.25 6.54 -21.44
CA ASP A 330 2.32 7.67 -21.52
C ASP A 330 1.66 7.91 -20.16
N TYR A 331 2.12 8.96 -19.47
CA TYR A 331 1.56 9.38 -18.18
C TYR A 331 0.05 9.61 -18.23
N GLY A 332 -0.48 10.16 -19.33
CA GLY A 332 -1.89 10.52 -19.42
C GLY A 332 -2.82 9.36 -19.79
N GLU A 333 -2.30 8.22 -20.23
CA GLU A 333 -3.11 7.08 -20.70
C GLU A 333 -4.16 6.64 -19.68
N HIS A 334 -3.74 6.42 -18.45
CA HIS A 334 -4.62 5.94 -17.38
C HIS A 334 -5.67 6.99 -16.98
N TYR A 335 -5.29 8.26 -16.98
CA TYR A 335 -6.18 9.38 -16.68
C TYR A 335 -7.28 9.54 -17.73
N ARG A 336 -6.92 9.46 -19.02
CA ARG A 336 -7.87 9.58 -20.13
C ARG A 336 -8.81 8.36 -20.22
N SER A 337 -8.39 7.22 -19.68
CA SER A 337 -9.22 6.00 -19.66
C SER A 337 -10.34 6.02 -18.61
N ILE A 338 -10.31 6.95 -17.65
CA ILE A 338 -11.33 7.09 -16.60
C ILE A 338 -12.27 8.25 -16.95
N PRO A 339 -13.56 7.98 -17.21
CA PRO A 339 -14.52 9.03 -17.57
C PRO A 339 -14.58 10.16 -16.54
N ASN A 340 -14.40 11.40 -17.01
CA ASN A 340 -14.50 12.64 -16.24
C ASN A 340 -13.51 12.78 -15.07
N LEU A 341 -12.48 11.95 -14.94
CA LEU A 341 -11.52 12.09 -13.84
C LEU A 341 -10.73 13.39 -13.96
N GLU A 342 -10.14 13.62 -15.14
CA GLU A 342 -9.36 14.82 -15.42
C GLU A 342 -10.23 16.09 -15.30
N SER A 343 -11.40 16.11 -15.93
CA SER A 343 -12.30 17.27 -15.88
C SER A 343 -12.77 17.58 -14.45
N ALA A 344 -13.02 16.56 -13.62
CA ALA A 344 -13.36 16.74 -12.20
C ALA A 344 -12.18 17.32 -11.40
N ALA A 345 -10.96 16.85 -11.65
CA ALA A 345 -9.76 17.35 -10.97
C ALA A 345 -9.44 18.80 -11.38
N LEU A 346 -9.55 19.12 -12.67
CA LEU A 346 -9.39 20.48 -13.21
C LEU A 346 -10.45 21.45 -12.67
N SER A 347 -11.70 20.99 -12.51
CA SER A 347 -12.76 21.82 -11.93
C SER A 347 -12.43 22.28 -10.51
N TYR A 348 -11.82 21.42 -9.68
CA TYR A 348 -11.37 21.80 -8.34
C TYR A 348 -10.27 22.85 -8.38
N ARG A 349 -9.29 22.68 -9.29
CA ARG A 349 -8.19 23.64 -9.43
C ARG A 349 -8.71 25.02 -9.80
N ARG A 350 -9.63 25.09 -10.79
CA ARG A 350 -10.27 26.35 -11.20
C ARG A 350 -11.00 27.01 -10.03
N GLU A 351 -11.83 26.26 -9.31
CA GLU A 351 -12.54 26.77 -8.13
C GLU A 351 -11.59 27.30 -7.05
N LEU A 352 -10.44 26.65 -6.82
CA LEU A 352 -9.44 27.10 -5.85
C LEU A 352 -8.76 28.40 -6.29
N ILE A 353 -8.39 28.50 -7.57
CA ILE A 353 -7.81 29.72 -8.14
C ILE A 353 -8.78 30.89 -8.01
N ASP A 354 -10.05 30.68 -8.37
CA ASP A 354 -11.10 31.69 -8.30
C ASP A 354 -11.31 32.15 -6.84
N ARG A 355 -11.36 31.22 -5.89
CA ARG A 355 -11.56 31.54 -4.46
C ARG A 355 -10.36 32.21 -3.80
N LEU A 356 -9.14 31.95 -4.27
CA LEU A 356 -7.91 32.57 -3.76
C LEU A 356 -7.62 33.92 -4.43
N GLY A 357 -8.46 34.35 -5.38
CA GLY A 357 -8.25 35.59 -6.14
C GLY A 357 -6.96 35.56 -6.98
N LEU A 358 -6.46 34.36 -7.30
CA LEU A 358 -5.26 34.15 -8.12
C LEU A 358 -5.61 34.31 -9.61
N HIS A 359 -6.36 35.36 -9.98
CA HIS A 359 -6.67 35.63 -11.38
C HIS A 359 -5.42 36.12 -12.10
N VAL A 360 -4.85 35.27 -12.94
CA VAL A 360 -3.81 35.64 -13.90
C VAL A 360 -4.48 36.26 -15.13
N ASN A 361 -3.86 37.30 -15.65
CA ASN A 361 -4.37 38.28 -16.63
C ASN A 361 -4.90 37.65 -17.94
N MET A 362 -5.63 38.47 -18.74
CA MET A 362 -6.41 38.10 -19.96
C MET A 362 -5.72 37.27 -21.05
N SER A 363 -4.42 36.94 -20.94
CA SER A 363 -3.73 35.97 -21.80
C SER A 363 -3.87 34.50 -21.34
N GLY A 364 -4.56 34.23 -20.22
CA GLY A 364 -5.05 32.88 -19.89
C GLY A 364 -3.98 31.83 -19.55
N SER A 365 -2.74 32.23 -19.28
CA SER A 365 -1.68 31.30 -18.87
C SER A 365 -1.77 30.99 -17.37
N LEU A 366 -2.67 30.07 -17.04
CA LEU A 366 -2.66 29.27 -15.81
C LEU A 366 -2.76 27.78 -16.16
N VAL A 367 -2.26 27.40 -17.34
CA VAL A 367 -1.97 26.00 -17.68
C VAL A 367 -0.79 25.62 -16.79
N THR A 368 -1.03 24.84 -15.73
CA THR A 368 0.08 24.28 -14.97
C THR A 368 0.68 23.13 -15.78
N LYS A 369 1.98 22.88 -15.62
CA LYS A 369 2.71 21.81 -16.31
C LYS A 369 1.95 20.47 -16.29
N SER A 370 1.22 20.13 -15.21
CA SER A 370 0.42 18.89 -15.15
C SER A 370 -0.59 18.72 -16.30
N ASP A 371 -1.23 19.79 -16.76
CA ASP A 371 -2.22 19.71 -17.85
C ASP A 371 -1.54 19.40 -19.19
N GLU A 372 -0.40 20.06 -19.43
CA GLU A 372 0.45 19.79 -20.59
C GLU A 372 0.94 18.34 -20.56
N LEU A 373 1.34 17.84 -19.38
CA LEU A 373 1.84 16.47 -19.22
C LEU A 373 0.75 15.42 -19.51
N ILE A 374 -0.52 15.65 -19.13
CA ILE A 374 -1.62 14.74 -19.47
C ILE A 374 -1.93 14.78 -20.97
N HIS A 375 -1.76 15.94 -21.62
CA HIS A 375 -2.09 16.16 -23.02
C HIS A 375 -0.95 15.84 -24.00
N LYS A 376 0.30 15.70 -23.53
CA LYS A 376 1.49 15.47 -24.37
C LYS A 376 1.45 14.17 -25.19
N GLY A 377 0.65 13.18 -24.80
CA GLY A 377 0.43 11.92 -25.52
C GLY A 377 -0.44 11.99 -26.78
N LYS A 378 -0.71 13.20 -27.32
CA LYS A 378 -1.51 13.43 -28.55
C LYS A 378 -0.68 13.59 -29.83
N LYS A 379 0.63 13.32 -29.82
CA LYS A 379 1.45 13.37 -31.04
C LYS A 379 1.70 11.97 -31.61
#